data_AF-A0A2T2TTV6-F1
#
_entry.id   AF-A0A2T2TTV6-F1
#
_cell.length_a   1.000
_cell.length_b   1.000
_cell.length_c   1.000
_cell.angle_alpha   90.00
_cell.angle_beta   90.00
_cell.angle_gamma   90.00
#
_symmetry.space_group_name_H-M   'P 1'
#
loop_
_entity.id
_entity.type
_entity.pdbx_description
1 polymer ?
#
loop_
_entity_poly.entity_id
_entity_poly.type
_entity_poly.pdbx_seq_one_letter_code
_entity_poly.pdbx_strand_id
1 'polypeptide(L)'
;MPLKAVFARAFSSLFRTRRGTPGAALLLGLGALLTAAGCDVFSGDGEDDPPPEAAALCTDGQADGYPCHNVDLMAQLDITEIGGAPSEPGKSGTELNDIWGWTDPQTGKKYALVGRTDGTAFVDVTDPAQPVFLGSLPTATDASSWRDIKVKNGHALIVSEAVGHGMQVFDLTTLRDASGEGAPQTFEATAVYDGFGRAHNVVTAGEGTARAYGVGLSGEQNAPDGAGCGPGYHGVDLSDPANPQFAGCFNSTVGRGYTHDAQCVTYEGPDAEHQGREICLGADEQGLSVADLTDLESPQQLATATYPQTGYTHQGWFSDDQRYFYLDDETDERSGLVDQTRTLIWDLEDLDNPVLVTQHAGETPATDHNQYLTGGLAYQANYTSGLRILDTSDKAAPVEVGFFDVFPQNNTSGFEGAWSVYPFFEDGPLVVSSIGGGLFVLRATGEAAR
;
A
#
# COMPACT_ATOMS: atom_id res chain seq x y z
N MET A 1 -70.35 12.67 27.44
CA MET A 1 -69.99 14.03 27.87
C MET A 1 -68.55 14.30 27.47
N PRO A 2 -68.37 14.95 26.32
CA PRO A 2 -67.10 15.28 25.68
C PRO A 2 -66.79 16.78 25.84
N LEU A 3 -65.69 17.27 25.28
CA LEU A 3 -65.68 18.41 24.33
C LEU A 3 -64.25 18.55 23.77
N LYS A 4 -64.03 18.24 22.48
CA LYS A 4 -64.04 19.15 21.30
C LYS A 4 -62.72 19.94 21.23
N ALA A 5 -62.01 20.06 20.10
CA ALA A 5 -62.40 20.25 18.69
C ALA A 5 -61.05 20.45 17.91
N VAL A 6 -60.84 20.34 16.58
CA VAL A 6 -61.68 20.23 15.38
C VAL A 6 -60.76 20.03 14.13
N PHE A 7 -61.16 19.09 13.25
CA PHE A 7 -61.12 19.03 11.75
C PHE A 7 -59.79 19.08 10.94
N ALA A 8 -59.62 18.46 9.76
CA ALA A 8 -60.36 17.50 8.90
C ALA A 8 -59.43 17.06 7.73
N ARG A 9 -59.34 15.76 7.33
CA ARG A 9 -59.99 15.06 6.18
C ARG A 9 -59.86 15.77 4.80
N ALA A 10 -59.70 15.16 3.62
CA ALA A 10 -59.62 13.76 3.15
C ALA A 10 -59.58 13.74 1.58
N PHE A 11 -58.96 12.70 1.01
CA PHE A 11 -59.33 11.91 -0.19
C PHE A 11 -59.27 12.43 -1.66
N SER A 12 -58.42 11.73 -2.43
CA SER A 12 -58.64 10.94 -3.68
C SER A 12 -59.28 11.52 -4.96
N SER A 13 -58.48 11.44 -6.04
CA SER A 13 -58.67 10.72 -7.31
C SER A 13 -59.68 11.14 -8.40
N LEU A 14 -59.20 10.88 -9.64
CA LEU A 14 -59.88 10.46 -10.88
C LEU A 14 -60.36 11.51 -11.92
N PHE A 15 -59.69 11.43 -13.08
CA PHE A 15 -60.19 11.45 -14.47
C PHE A 15 -61.54 12.14 -14.78
N ARG A 16 -61.55 13.04 -15.78
CA ARG A 16 -62.01 12.73 -17.15
C ARG A 16 -61.89 13.90 -18.14
N THR A 17 -61.64 13.48 -19.37
CA THR A 17 -61.58 14.09 -20.70
C THR A 17 -62.80 14.87 -21.22
N ARG A 18 -62.57 15.57 -22.36
CA ARG A 18 -63.45 16.04 -23.48
C ARG A 18 -63.75 17.54 -23.42
N ARG A 19 -63.80 18.33 -24.50
CA ARG A 19 -63.94 18.19 -25.98
C ARG A 19 -63.53 19.58 -26.55
N GLY A 20 -62.95 19.71 -27.75
CA GLY A 20 -63.71 19.91 -28.98
C GLY A 20 -62.99 20.84 -29.98
N THR A 21 -62.84 20.35 -31.21
CA THR A 21 -62.47 20.96 -32.52
C THR A 21 -63.52 21.99 -33.03
N PRO A 22 -63.47 22.57 -34.26
CA PRO A 22 -62.43 22.66 -35.33
C PRO A 22 -62.26 24.10 -35.94
N GLY A 23 -61.39 24.29 -36.95
CA GLY A 23 -61.54 25.39 -37.93
C GLY A 23 -60.26 25.77 -38.68
N ALA A 24 -60.33 25.86 -40.01
CA ALA A 24 -59.20 25.80 -40.95
C ALA A 24 -58.77 27.15 -41.56
N ALA A 25 -57.53 27.16 -42.07
CA ALA A 25 -56.96 27.88 -43.21
C ALA A 25 -56.96 29.43 -43.27
N LEU A 26 -55.78 30.06 -43.43
CA LEU A 26 -55.32 30.70 -44.69
C LEU A 26 -53.89 31.29 -44.53
N LEU A 27 -53.11 31.26 -45.62
CA LEU A 27 -51.76 31.82 -45.77
C LEU A 27 -51.70 33.34 -45.61
N LEU A 28 -50.56 33.86 -45.11
CA LEU A 28 -49.80 35.00 -45.66
C LEU A 28 -48.44 35.10 -44.94
N GLY A 29 -47.37 35.25 -45.71
CA GLY A 29 -45.99 35.28 -45.20
C GLY A 29 -45.56 36.63 -44.62
N LEU A 30 -44.48 36.61 -43.85
CA LEU A 30 -43.34 37.52 -43.92
C LEU A 30 -42.26 37.00 -42.95
N GLY A 31 -40.99 37.13 -43.35
CA GLY A 31 -39.87 36.50 -42.66
C GLY A 31 -39.47 37.13 -41.33
N ALA A 32 -38.75 36.34 -40.54
CA ALA A 32 -37.73 36.79 -39.60
C ALA A 32 -36.76 35.63 -39.34
N LEU A 33 -35.48 35.88 -39.55
CA LEU A 33 -34.38 35.01 -39.12
C LEU A 33 -34.41 34.91 -37.59
N LEU A 34 -34.42 33.68 -37.07
CA LEU A 34 -33.85 33.36 -35.76
C LEU A 34 -33.11 32.02 -35.89
N THR A 35 -31.79 32.09 -35.69
CA THR A 35 -30.88 30.96 -35.57
C THR A 35 -31.17 30.19 -34.29
N ALA A 36 -31.63 28.94 -34.42
CA ALA A 36 -31.71 27.99 -33.33
C ALA A 36 -30.47 27.08 -33.37
N ALA A 37 -29.73 27.06 -32.26
CA ALA A 37 -28.65 26.12 -32.01
C ALA A 37 -29.19 24.68 -32.04
N GLY A 38 -28.57 23.82 -32.84
CA GLY A 38 -28.82 22.39 -32.84
C GLY A 38 -28.27 21.77 -31.55
N CYS A 39 -29.09 20.96 -30.90
CA CYS A 39 -28.62 19.93 -29.98
C CYS A 39 -28.04 18.80 -30.84
N ASP A 40 -26.71 18.72 -30.92
CA ASP A 40 -26.05 17.49 -31.32
C ASP A 40 -25.95 16.59 -30.07
N VAL A 41 -26.78 15.55 -30.08
CA VAL A 41 -26.64 14.42 -29.16
C VAL A 41 -25.44 13.62 -29.67
N PHE A 42 -24.27 13.84 -29.07
CA PHE A 42 -23.14 12.92 -29.19
C PHE A 42 -23.54 11.62 -28.47
N SER A 43 -24.05 10.66 -29.22
CA SER A 43 -23.92 9.25 -28.87
C SER A 43 -22.45 8.89 -29.07
N GLY A 44 -21.66 9.02 -28.02
CA GLY A 44 -20.35 8.40 -27.94
C GLY A 44 -20.58 6.89 -27.82
N ASP A 45 -20.36 6.18 -28.91
CA ASP A 45 -20.10 4.76 -28.84
C ASP A 45 -18.80 4.62 -28.03
N GLY A 46 -18.90 4.01 -26.84
CA GLY A 46 -17.74 3.61 -26.05
C GLY A 46 -17.04 2.49 -26.82
N GLU A 47 -16.08 2.87 -27.66
CA GLU A 47 -15.02 1.95 -28.05
C GLU A 47 -14.17 1.75 -26.80
N ASP A 48 -14.30 0.57 -26.18
CA ASP A 48 -13.34 0.10 -25.19
C ASP A 48 -11.96 0.16 -25.86
N ASP A 49 -11.10 1.07 -25.41
CA ASP A 49 -9.70 1.10 -25.84
C ASP A 49 -9.12 -0.32 -25.65
N PRO A 50 -8.37 -0.85 -26.63
CA PRO A 50 -7.76 -2.16 -26.48
C PRO A 50 -6.91 -2.14 -25.20
N PRO A 51 -6.95 -3.21 -24.38
CA PRO A 51 -6.19 -3.25 -23.14
C PRO A 51 -4.72 -2.95 -23.43
N PRO A 52 -4.04 -2.19 -22.54
CA PRO A 52 -2.67 -1.77 -22.76
C PRO A 52 -1.79 -2.98 -23.09
N GLU A 53 -1.04 -2.86 -24.19
CA GLU A 53 -0.20 -3.93 -24.72
C GLU A 53 1.03 -4.07 -23.80
N ALA A 54 1.25 -5.29 -23.29
CA ALA A 54 2.37 -5.57 -22.41
C ALA A 54 3.71 -5.42 -23.15
N ALA A 55 4.75 -4.90 -22.48
CA ALA A 55 6.11 -4.91 -23.01
C ALA A 55 6.59 -6.33 -23.36
N ALA A 56 6.27 -7.31 -22.50
CA ALA A 56 6.46 -8.73 -22.80
C ALA A 56 5.43 -9.60 -22.08
N LEU A 57 4.76 -10.47 -22.84
CA LEU A 57 3.90 -11.51 -22.29
C LEU A 57 4.73 -12.65 -21.72
N CYS A 58 4.27 -13.23 -20.62
CA CYS A 58 4.88 -14.44 -20.09
C CYS A 58 4.56 -15.64 -20.97
N THR A 59 5.54 -16.07 -21.77
CA THR A 59 5.38 -17.18 -22.71
C THR A 59 6.52 -18.16 -22.55
N ASP A 60 6.19 -19.45 -22.45
CA ASP A 60 7.15 -20.53 -22.19
C ASP A 60 8.09 -20.28 -20.99
N GLY A 61 7.55 -19.63 -19.95
CA GLY A 61 8.25 -19.33 -18.69
C GLY A 61 9.19 -18.12 -18.73
N GLN A 62 9.07 -17.26 -19.74
CA GLN A 62 9.94 -16.10 -19.95
C GLN A 62 9.15 -14.85 -20.40
N ALA A 63 9.56 -13.68 -19.93
CA ALA A 63 9.12 -12.37 -20.39
C ALA A 63 10.34 -11.42 -20.44
N ASP A 64 10.76 -11.00 -21.63
CA ASP A 64 11.94 -10.15 -21.85
C ASP A 64 13.24 -10.61 -21.15
N GLY A 65 13.44 -11.93 -21.05
CA GLY A 65 14.61 -12.53 -20.38
C GLY A 65 14.47 -12.73 -18.86
N TYR A 66 13.33 -12.34 -18.29
CA TYR A 66 12.97 -12.64 -16.91
C TYR A 66 12.14 -13.93 -16.82
N PRO A 67 12.52 -14.90 -15.96
CA PRO A 67 11.69 -16.03 -15.63
C PRO A 67 10.34 -15.58 -15.06
N CYS A 68 9.25 -16.18 -15.54
CA CYS A 68 7.91 -15.82 -15.10
C CYS A 68 6.96 -17.02 -15.16
N HIS A 69 5.87 -16.92 -14.41
CA HIS A 69 4.70 -17.79 -14.52
C HIS A 69 3.45 -16.98 -14.15
N ASN A 70 2.44 -16.96 -15.03
CA ASN A 70 1.17 -16.24 -14.78
C ASN A 70 1.34 -14.74 -14.45
N VAL A 71 2.42 -14.09 -14.90
CA VAL A 71 2.67 -12.67 -14.69
C VAL A 71 3.38 -12.08 -15.91
N ASP A 72 2.73 -11.12 -16.58
CA ASP A 72 3.29 -10.38 -17.71
C ASP A 72 4.12 -9.18 -17.25
N LEU A 73 5.12 -8.80 -18.04
CA LEU A 73 5.86 -7.54 -17.90
C LEU A 73 5.14 -6.44 -18.67
N MET A 74 4.61 -5.44 -17.96
CA MET A 74 3.95 -4.29 -18.59
C MET A 74 4.96 -3.21 -18.96
N ALA A 75 5.83 -2.84 -18.03
CA ALA A 75 6.93 -1.91 -18.24
C ALA A 75 8.00 -2.10 -17.16
N GLN A 76 9.23 -1.65 -17.44
CA GLN A 76 10.28 -1.50 -16.45
C GLN A 76 10.90 -0.12 -16.65
N LEU A 77 11.14 0.60 -15.55
CA LEU A 77 11.89 1.84 -15.56
C LEU A 77 13.19 1.62 -14.80
N ASP A 78 14.30 1.92 -15.47
CA ASP A 78 15.61 1.94 -14.85
C ASP A 78 15.67 3.00 -13.75
N ILE A 79 16.54 2.80 -12.77
CA ILE A 79 16.73 3.73 -11.65
C ILE A 79 17.00 5.16 -12.15
N THR A 80 17.74 5.31 -13.25
CA THR A 80 18.03 6.62 -13.86
C THR A 80 16.82 7.28 -14.52
N GLU A 81 15.86 6.49 -15.00
CA GLU A 81 14.62 7.00 -15.62
C GLU A 81 13.65 7.56 -14.58
N ILE A 82 13.73 7.05 -13.36
CA ILE A 82 12.98 7.57 -12.20
C ILE A 82 13.83 8.48 -11.31
N GLY A 83 14.86 9.15 -11.88
CA GLY A 83 15.58 10.25 -11.24
C GLY A 83 16.72 9.86 -10.29
N GLY A 84 17.11 8.59 -10.23
CA GLY A 84 18.27 8.15 -9.47
C GLY A 84 19.61 8.41 -10.19
N ALA A 85 20.68 8.57 -9.41
CA ALA A 85 22.02 8.76 -9.95
C ALA A 85 22.65 7.41 -10.35
N PRO A 86 23.36 7.32 -11.49
CA PRO A 86 24.07 6.11 -11.86
C PRO A 86 25.22 5.81 -10.89
N SER A 87 25.59 4.53 -10.80
CA SER A 87 26.82 4.13 -10.12
C SER A 87 28.05 4.55 -10.90
N GLU A 88 29.00 5.21 -10.24
CA GLU A 88 30.22 5.74 -10.83
C GLU A 88 31.46 5.21 -10.09
N PRO A 89 32.65 5.15 -10.72
CA PRO A 89 33.86 4.72 -10.03
C PRO A 89 34.14 5.54 -8.76
N GLY A 90 34.04 4.88 -7.59
CA GLY A 90 34.25 5.51 -6.28
C GLY A 90 33.04 6.23 -5.69
N LYS A 91 31.85 6.14 -6.32
CA LYS A 91 30.58 6.65 -5.79
C LYS A 91 29.45 5.68 -6.09
N SER A 92 28.86 5.10 -5.05
CA SER A 92 27.65 4.28 -5.19
C SER A 92 26.53 5.11 -5.81
N GLY A 93 25.81 4.52 -6.76
CA GLY A 93 24.62 5.11 -7.34
C GLY A 93 23.44 5.12 -6.37
N THR A 94 22.32 5.63 -6.84
CA THR A 94 21.04 5.48 -6.15
C THR A 94 20.58 4.03 -6.26
N GLU A 95 20.04 3.49 -5.17
CA GLU A 95 19.39 2.18 -5.13
C GLU A 95 17.94 2.39 -4.71
N LEU A 96 17.05 1.46 -5.07
CA LEU A 96 15.67 1.49 -4.63
C LEU A 96 15.49 0.74 -3.30
N ASN A 97 14.46 1.13 -2.57
CA ASN A 97 14.00 0.44 -1.36
C ASN A 97 12.47 0.34 -1.40
N ASP A 98 11.77 0.64 -0.31
CA ASP A 98 10.34 0.39 -0.16
C ASP A 98 9.48 0.96 -1.29
N ILE A 99 8.30 0.37 -1.49
CA ILE A 99 7.32 0.84 -2.47
C ILE A 99 5.92 0.84 -1.87
N TRP A 100 5.19 1.91 -2.18
CA TRP A 100 3.77 1.99 -1.89
C TRP A 100 3.01 2.51 -3.11
N GLY A 101 1.70 2.61 -2.99
CA GLY A 101 0.85 3.14 -4.03
C GLY A 101 -0.29 3.99 -3.50
N TRP A 102 -0.85 4.80 -4.38
CA TRP A 102 -2.04 5.57 -4.09
C TRP A 102 -2.90 5.70 -5.35
N THR A 103 -4.17 5.30 -5.22
CA THR A 103 -5.18 5.63 -6.21
C THR A 103 -5.84 6.93 -5.81
N ASP A 104 -5.79 7.94 -6.68
CA ASP A 104 -6.47 9.19 -6.46
C ASP A 104 -8.00 9.00 -6.58
N PRO A 105 -8.76 9.19 -5.50
CA PRO A 105 -10.21 8.97 -5.52
C PRO A 105 -10.96 9.95 -6.42
N GLN A 106 -10.35 11.07 -6.84
CA GLN A 106 -10.99 12.06 -7.71
C GLN A 106 -10.77 11.77 -9.20
N THR A 107 -9.58 11.30 -9.57
CA THR A 107 -9.19 11.13 -10.98
C THR A 107 -9.11 9.66 -11.41
N GLY A 108 -9.06 8.72 -10.46
CA GLY A 108 -8.80 7.31 -10.71
C GLY A 108 -7.35 7.00 -11.09
N LYS A 109 -6.47 8.01 -11.10
CA LYS A 109 -5.05 7.83 -11.40
C LYS A 109 -4.37 6.99 -10.33
N LYS A 110 -3.48 6.11 -10.77
CA LYS A 110 -2.71 5.19 -9.93
C LYS A 110 -1.28 5.68 -9.89
N TYR A 111 -0.76 5.95 -8.70
CA TYR A 111 0.59 6.47 -8.50
C TYR A 111 1.41 5.48 -7.70
N ALA A 112 2.55 5.06 -8.24
CA ALA A 112 3.57 4.34 -7.49
C ALA A 112 4.48 5.35 -6.77
N LEU A 113 4.69 5.11 -5.47
CA LEU A 113 5.59 5.87 -4.61
C LEU A 113 6.81 4.99 -4.38
N VAL A 114 7.91 5.31 -5.07
CA VAL A 114 9.10 4.47 -5.12
C VAL A 114 10.17 5.07 -4.23
N GLY A 115 10.50 4.35 -3.16
CA GLY A 115 11.59 4.70 -2.28
C GLY A 115 12.94 4.58 -2.98
N ARG A 116 13.80 5.57 -2.74
CA ARG A 116 15.19 5.60 -3.20
C ARG A 116 16.09 5.93 -2.01
N THR A 117 17.37 5.58 -2.13
CA THR A 117 18.36 5.96 -1.11
C THR A 117 18.36 7.47 -0.85
N ASP A 118 18.17 8.28 -1.89
CA ASP A 118 18.24 9.75 -1.87
C ASP A 118 16.87 10.48 -1.79
N GLY A 119 15.76 9.77 -1.68
CA GLY A 119 14.43 10.39 -1.63
C GLY A 119 13.30 9.46 -2.05
N THR A 120 12.21 10.02 -2.55
CA THR A 120 11.05 9.28 -3.07
C THR A 120 10.72 9.76 -4.47
N ALA A 121 10.57 8.82 -5.41
CA ALA A 121 10.10 9.08 -6.77
C ALA A 121 8.59 8.83 -6.88
N PHE A 122 7.90 9.67 -7.66
CA PHE A 122 6.47 9.51 -7.94
C PHE A 122 6.28 9.17 -9.42
N VAL A 123 5.61 8.06 -9.69
CA VAL A 123 5.38 7.55 -11.06
C VAL A 123 3.89 7.33 -11.25
N ASP A 124 3.31 7.96 -12.28
CA ASP A 124 1.94 7.64 -12.74
C ASP A 124 1.98 6.29 -13.45
N VAL A 125 1.28 5.30 -12.92
CA VAL A 125 1.17 3.93 -13.44
C VAL A 125 -0.26 3.60 -13.86
N THR A 126 -1.07 4.63 -14.13
CA THR A 126 -2.47 4.47 -14.57
C THR A 126 -2.56 3.68 -15.86
N ASP A 127 -1.70 4.00 -16.84
CA ASP A 127 -1.41 3.11 -17.96
C ASP A 127 -0.18 2.27 -17.60
N PRO A 128 -0.36 0.98 -17.28
CA PRO A 128 0.75 0.13 -16.85
C PRO A 128 1.78 -0.13 -17.96
N ALA A 129 1.43 0.06 -19.23
CA ALA A 129 2.36 -0.09 -20.35
C ALA A 129 3.17 1.19 -20.62
N GLN A 130 2.72 2.33 -20.10
CA GLN A 130 3.37 3.63 -20.29
C GLN A 130 3.47 4.41 -18.97
N PRO A 131 4.22 3.90 -17.99
CA PRO A 131 4.42 4.62 -16.74
C PRO A 131 5.16 5.94 -16.96
N VAL A 132 4.77 6.99 -16.23
CA VAL A 132 5.30 8.34 -16.38
C VAL A 132 5.93 8.82 -15.08
N PHE A 133 7.24 9.06 -15.09
CA PHE A 133 7.94 9.68 -13.96
C PHE A 133 7.56 11.16 -13.82
N LEU A 134 6.94 11.50 -12.69
CA LEU A 134 6.40 12.84 -12.42
C LEU A 134 7.40 13.76 -11.72
N GLY A 135 8.28 13.19 -10.91
CA GLY A 135 9.22 13.96 -10.10
C GLY A 135 9.63 13.24 -8.82
N SER A 136 10.35 13.96 -7.96
CA SER A 136 10.88 13.39 -6.72
C SER A 136 10.77 14.35 -5.56
N LEU A 137 10.48 13.80 -4.38
CA LEU A 137 10.70 14.44 -3.09
C LEU A 137 12.10 14.05 -2.59
N PRO A 138 13.06 14.98 -2.47
CA PRO A 138 14.36 14.69 -1.90
C PRO A 138 14.27 14.21 -0.44
N THR A 139 15.23 13.39 -0.02
CA THR A 139 15.40 13.03 1.40
C THR A 139 15.49 14.28 2.27
N ALA A 140 14.92 14.23 3.49
CA ALA A 140 14.96 15.37 4.41
C ALA A 140 16.38 15.69 4.89
N THR A 141 17.26 14.69 4.93
CA THR A 141 18.63 14.82 5.42
C THR A 141 19.64 14.17 4.46
N ASP A 142 20.09 12.97 4.79
CA ASP A 142 21.10 12.23 4.05
C ASP A 142 20.49 11.02 3.34
N ALA A 143 21.27 10.40 2.45
CA ALA A 143 20.86 9.17 1.79
C ALA A 143 20.93 7.97 2.74
N SER A 144 19.99 7.05 2.63
CA SER A 144 19.90 5.82 3.43
C SER A 144 19.22 4.71 2.65
N SER A 145 19.76 3.50 2.71
CA SER A 145 19.14 2.30 2.11
C SER A 145 17.82 1.94 2.77
N TRP A 146 17.62 2.30 4.04
CA TRP A 146 16.36 2.07 4.76
C TRP A 146 15.49 3.31 4.75
N ARG A 147 14.37 3.19 4.04
CA ARG A 147 13.28 4.15 3.92
C ARG A 147 11.99 3.35 3.75
N ASP A 148 10.93 3.83 4.36
CA ASP A 148 9.60 3.23 4.27
C ASP A 148 8.56 4.30 3.97
N ILE A 149 7.54 3.89 3.21
CA ILE A 149 6.47 4.75 2.73
C ILE A 149 5.13 4.09 3.04
N LYS A 150 4.22 4.84 3.67
CA LYS A 150 2.78 4.49 3.71
C LYS A 150 1.93 5.69 3.34
N VAL A 151 0.66 5.43 3.01
CA VAL A 151 -0.29 6.48 2.64
C VAL A 151 -1.45 6.50 3.62
N LYS A 152 -1.76 7.69 4.13
CA LYS A 152 -2.93 7.94 4.98
C LYS A 152 -3.66 9.19 4.52
N ASN A 153 -4.96 9.07 4.26
CA ASN A 153 -5.83 10.21 3.92
C ASN A 153 -5.27 11.10 2.77
N GLY A 154 -4.75 10.47 1.71
CA GLY A 154 -4.18 11.18 0.55
C GLY A 154 -2.80 11.82 0.80
N HIS A 155 -2.15 11.50 1.91
CA HIS A 155 -0.79 11.96 2.21
C HIS A 155 0.16 10.77 2.28
N ALA A 156 1.33 10.89 1.66
CA ALA A 156 2.44 9.98 1.88
C ALA A 156 3.16 10.34 3.17
N LEU A 157 3.46 9.33 3.97
CA LEU A 157 4.26 9.38 5.18
C LEU A 157 5.55 8.64 4.86
N ILE A 158 6.68 9.33 4.97
CA ILE A 158 7.97 8.81 4.52
C ILE A 158 8.96 8.94 5.66
N VAL A 159 9.49 7.81 6.12
CA VAL A 159 10.50 7.75 7.18
C VAL A 159 11.80 7.16 6.66
N SER A 160 12.88 7.32 7.42
CA SER A 160 14.17 6.74 7.09
C SER A 160 15.05 6.57 8.31
N GLU A 161 15.98 5.63 8.22
CA GLU A 161 17.08 5.51 9.17
C GLU A 161 18.19 6.56 8.98
N ALA A 162 18.07 7.50 8.04
CA ALA A 162 18.99 8.64 7.96
C ALA A 162 18.91 9.48 9.25
N VAL A 163 20.06 9.95 9.74
CA VAL A 163 20.14 10.72 11.00
C VAL A 163 19.34 12.01 10.86
N GLY A 164 18.45 12.26 11.82
CA GLY A 164 17.60 13.45 11.87
C GLY A 164 16.56 13.57 10.75
N HIS A 165 16.26 12.48 10.03
CA HIS A 165 15.30 12.48 8.93
C HIS A 165 13.87 12.81 9.39
N GLY A 166 13.46 12.24 10.53
CA GLY A 166 12.07 12.30 10.98
C GLY A 166 11.10 11.66 10.00
N MET A 167 9.89 12.21 9.93
CA MET A 167 8.85 11.77 9.01
C MET A 167 8.44 12.92 8.09
N GLN A 168 8.69 12.77 6.78
CA GLN A 168 8.14 13.68 5.78
C GLN A 168 6.68 13.34 5.54
N VAL A 169 5.84 14.37 5.48
CA VAL A 169 4.44 14.27 5.06
C VAL A 169 4.31 14.98 3.72
N PHE A 170 3.74 14.31 2.72
CA PHE A 170 3.60 14.85 1.37
C PHE A 170 2.16 14.71 0.86
N ASP A 171 1.57 15.82 0.42
CA ASP A 171 0.22 15.84 -0.15
C ASP A 171 0.24 15.27 -1.59
N LEU A 172 -0.31 14.07 -1.76
CA LEU A 172 -0.30 13.37 -3.05
C LEU A 172 -1.24 14.01 -4.07
N THR A 173 -2.18 14.86 -3.65
CA THR A 173 -3.07 15.55 -4.58
C THR A 173 -2.33 16.54 -5.48
N THR A 174 -1.12 16.96 -5.08
CA THR A 174 -0.22 17.79 -5.90
C THR A 174 0.26 17.07 -7.18
N LEU A 175 0.23 15.73 -7.20
CA LEU A 175 0.65 14.93 -8.36
C LEU A 175 -0.31 15.03 -9.56
N ARG A 176 -1.54 15.51 -9.34
CA ARG A 176 -2.56 15.65 -10.39
C ARG A 176 -2.10 16.56 -11.54
N ASP A 177 -1.33 17.58 -11.21
CA ASP A 177 -0.86 18.61 -12.13
C ASP A 177 0.61 18.41 -12.54
N ALA A 178 1.26 17.33 -12.08
CA ALA A 178 2.70 17.14 -12.19
C ALA A 178 3.19 16.63 -13.56
N SER A 179 2.31 16.09 -14.41
CA SER A 179 2.68 15.56 -15.73
C SER A 179 2.77 16.63 -16.84
N GLY A 180 2.68 17.92 -16.49
CA GLY A 180 2.64 19.04 -17.42
C GLY A 180 3.99 19.73 -17.67
N GLU A 181 3.95 21.02 -18.03
CA GLU A 181 5.16 21.83 -18.20
C GLU A 181 5.97 21.88 -16.89
N GLY A 182 7.24 21.47 -16.96
CA GLY A 182 8.14 21.42 -15.79
C GLY A 182 8.35 20.03 -15.19
N ALA A 183 7.75 18.98 -15.76
CA ALA A 183 8.08 17.59 -15.42
C ALA A 183 9.48 17.19 -15.94
N PRO A 184 10.23 16.32 -15.23
CA PRO A 184 9.95 15.87 -13.87
C PRO A 184 10.22 16.98 -12.83
N GLN A 185 9.38 17.06 -11.80
CA GLN A 185 9.44 18.10 -10.77
C GLN A 185 10.32 17.69 -9.57
N THR A 186 10.85 18.69 -8.86
CA THR A 186 11.35 18.49 -7.48
C THR A 186 10.29 19.01 -6.53
N PHE A 187 9.76 18.12 -5.71
CA PHE A 187 8.72 18.41 -4.73
C PHE A 187 9.33 18.80 -3.39
N GLU A 188 8.53 19.51 -2.60
CA GLU A 188 8.81 19.83 -1.20
C GLU A 188 7.80 19.09 -0.32
N ALA A 189 8.21 18.69 0.88
CA ALA A 189 7.30 18.07 1.84
C ALA A 189 6.28 19.10 2.35
N THR A 190 5.04 18.66 2.55
CA THR A 190 3.99 19.44 3.23
C THR A 190 4.40 19.78 4.65
N ALA A 191 4.99 18.81 5.36
CA ALA A 191 5.58 18.97 6.67
C ALA A 191 6.73 17.97 6.88
N VAL A 192 7.60 18.27 7.84
CA VAL A 192 8.58 17.31 8.37
C VAL A 192 8.36 17.23 9.87
N TYR A 193 7.90 16.08 10.34
CA TYR A 193 7.71 15.81 11.76
C TYR A 193 9.02 15.31 12.38
N ASP A 194 9.49 15.98 13.43
CA ASP A 194 10.80 15.80 14.07
C ASP A 194 10.71 15.22 15.50
N GLY A 195 9.55 14.64 15.85
CA GLY A 195 9.34 13.98 17.15
C GLY A 195 10.23 12.74 17.36
N PHE A 196 10.78 12.18 16.27
CA PHE A 196 11.86 11.20 16.28
C PHE A 196 12.84 11.52 15.15
N GLY A 197 14.10 11.10 15.31
CA GLY A 197 15.16 11.34 14.32
C GLY A 197 15.24 10.26 13.25
N ARG A 198 15.16 8.98 13.65
CA ARG A 198 15.30 7.81 12.76
C ARG A 198 14.18 6.83 13.05
N ALA A 199 13.53 6.34 12.01
CA ALA A 199 12.57 5.24 12.09
C ALA A 199 12.86 4.25 10.96
N HIS A 200 12.72 2.95 11.26
CA HIS A 200 12.91 1.90 10.26
C HIS A 200 11.71 1.84 9.32
N ASN A 201 10.51 1.89 9.90
CA ASN A 201 9.25 1.71 9.18
C ASN A 201 8.20 2.73 9.68
N VAL A 202 7.17 2.97 8.86
CA VAL A 202 5.99 3.73 9.27
C VAL A 202 4.74 2.88 9.07
N VAL A 203 3.88 2.85 10.07
CA VAL A 203 2.66 2.02 10.06
C VAL A 203 1.45 2.92 10.19
N THR A 204 0.46 2.75 9.34
CA THR A 204 -0.77 3.53 9.45
C THR A 204 -1.75 2.86 10.40
N ALA A 205 -2.42 3.66 11.23
CA ALA A 205 -3.55 3.20 12.02
C ALA A 205 -4.69 2.66 11.13
N GLY A 206 -5.65 1.97 11.76
CA GLY A 206 -6.85 1.45 11.10
C GLY A 206 -7.67 2.51 10.35
N GLU A 207 -8.58 2.07 9.48
CA GLU A 207 -9.48 2.97 8.77
C GLU A 207 -10.29 3.84 9.75
N GLY A 208 -10.49 5.12 9.40
CA GLY A 208 -11.23 6.08 10.22
C GLY A 208 -10.39 6.84 11.25
N THR A 209 -9.19 6.36 11.61
CA THR A 209 -8.27 7.08 12.52
C THR A 209 -7.22 7.84 11.72
N ALA A 210 -7.11 9.16 11.89
CA ALA A 210 -6.05 9.96 11.27
C ALA A 210 -4.73 9.86 12.07
N ARG A 211 -4.15 8.67 12.15
CA ARG A 211 -2.94 8.39 12.93
C ARG A 211 -1.97 7.49 12.16
N ALA A 212 -0.69 7.61 12.47
CA ALA A 212 0.35 6.68 12.07
C ALA A 212 1.35 6.45 13.21
N TYR A 213 2.25 5.51 13.02
CA TYR A 213 3.24 5.09 13.99
C TYR A 213 4.61 5.05 13.32
N GLY A 214 5.60 5.76 13.86
CA GLY A 214 6.99 5.43 13.57
C GLY A 214 7.38 4.19 14.39
N VAL A 215 8.00 3.20 13.76
CA VAL A 215 8.53 2.00 14.43
C VAL A 215 10.00 1.77 14.08
N GLY A 216 10.67 0.91 14.83
CA GLY A 216 12.10 0.64 14.68
C GLY A 216 12.95 1.86 15.03
N LEU A 217 12.51 2.63 16.02
CA LEU A 217 13.12 3.93 16.32
C LEU A 217 14.53 3.79 16.89
N SER A 218 15.42 4.69 16.47
CA SER A 218 16.76 4.80 17.04
C SER A 218 17.28 6.23 17.05
N GLY A 219 18.29 6.50 17.87
CA GLY A 219 18.88 7.84 17.97
C GLY A 219 18.00 8.84 18.73
N GLU A 220 17.95 10.07 18.23
CA GLU A 220 17.25 11.18 18.87
C GLU A 220 15.73 11.00 18.87
N GLN A 221 15.09 11.24 20.02
CA GLN A 221 13.63 11.24 20.15
C GLN A 221 13.21 12.46 20.94
N ASN A 222 12.34 13.27 20.36
CA ASN A 222 11.87 14.56 20.88
C ASN A 222 10.40 14.45 21.32
N ALA A 223 10.08 13.45 22.14
CA ALA A 223 8.75 13.33 22.72
C ALA A 223 8.51 14.44 23.78
N PRO A 224 7.26 14.94 23.97
CA PRO A 224 6.96 16.08 24.83
C PRO A 224 7.37 15.96 26.30
N ASP A 225 7.55 14.73 26.82
CA ASP A 225 7.98 14.45 28.19
C ASP A 225 9.52 14.28 28.33
N GLY A 226 10.25 14.34 27.21
CA GLY A 226 11.69 14.17 27.14
C GLY A 226 12.18 12.74 27.39
N ALA A 227 11.27 11.76 27.58
CA ALA A 227 11.63 10.37 27.85
C ALA A 227 11.87 9.55 26.57
N GLY A 228 11.36 10.01 25.43
CA GLY A 228 11.33 9.24 24.19
C GLY A 228 10.38 8.04 24.27
N CYS A 229 9.97 7.50 23.12
CA CYS A 229 9.12 6.33 23.05
C CYS A 229 9.88 5.00 23.17
N GLY A 230 11.21 4.99 23.12
CA GLY A 230 11.96 3.75 22.97
C GLY A 230 11.93 3.25 21.52
N PRO A 231 12.29 1.98 21.25
CA PRO A 231 12.43 1.46 19.89
C PRO A 231 11.13 0.95 19.25
N GLY A 232 10.03 0.89 20.00
CA GLY A 232 8.72 0.43 19.52
C GLY A 232 7.95 1.52 18.77
N TYR A 233 6.68 1.66 19.11
CA TYR A 233 5.71 2.54 18.46
C TYR A 233 5.78 3.96 19.00
N HIS A 234 5.86 4.92 18.09
CA HIS A 234 5.67 6.35 18.34
C HIS A 234 4.48 6.84 17.53
N GLY A 235 3.36 7.06 18.22
CA GLY A 235 2.13 7.53 17.61
C GLY A 235 2.20 8.98 17.19
N VAL A 236 1.70 9.26 15.99
CA VAL A 236 1.59 10.60 15.39
C VAL A 236 0.13 10.84 14.97
N ASP A 237 -0.49 11.89 15.50
CA ASP A 237 -1.77 12.41 15.05
C ASP A 237 -1.57 13.21 13.75
N LEU A 238 -2.35 12.84 12.75
CA LEU A 238 -2.36 13.36 11.38
C LEU A 238 -3.72 14.01 11.04
N SER A 239 -4.50 14.42 12.05
CA SER A 239 -5.72 15.19 11.87
C SER A 239 -5.49 16.52 11.14
N ASP A 240 -4.30 17.10 11.29
CA ASP A 240 -3.74 18.18 10.47
C ASP A 240 -2.38 17.73 9.88
N PRO A 241 -2.35 17.22 8.63
CA PRO A 241 -1.12 16.73 7.99
C PRO A 241 -0.04 17.79 7.80
N ALA A 242 -0.40 19.08 7.80
CA ALA A 242 0.57 20.18 7.75
C ALA A 242 1.19 20.49 9.11
N ASN A 243 0.64 19.95 10.20
CA ASN A 243 1.15 20.10 11.54
C ASN A 243 0.98 18.81 12.39
N PRO A 244 1.66 17.70 12.03
CA PRO A 244 1.55 16.43 12.74
C PRO A 244 1.93 16.58 14.23
N GLN A 245 1.21 15.89 15.11
CA GLN A 245 1.41 15.99 16.57
C GLN A 245 1.74 14.63 17.19
N PHE A 246 2.48 14.64 18.29
CA PHE A 246 2.69 13.42 19.08
C PHE A 246 1.38 12.91 19.68
N ALA A 247 1.13 11.60 19.59
CA ALA A 247 -0.11 10.96 20.05
C ALA A 247 0.08 9.92 21.17
N GLY A 248 1.30 9.45 21.43
CA GLY A 248 1.59 8.47 22.48
C GLY A 248 2.66 7.47 22.07
N CYS A 249 3.00 6.55 22.97
CA CYS A 249 4.02 5.54 22.74
C CYS A 249 3.52 4.15 23.16
N PHE A 250 4.05 3.10 22.54
CA PHE A 250 3.91 1.73 23.02
C PHE A 250 5.18 0.94 22.70
N ASN A 251 5.65 0.11 23.63
CA ASN A 251 6.70 -0.85 23.36
C ASN A 251 6.19 -2.22 23.75
N SER A 252 6.43 -3.21 22.90
CA SER A 252 6.13 -4.59 23.25
C SER A 252 7.08 -5.09 24.34
N THR A 253 6.72 -6.20 24.97
CA THR A 253 7.60 -6.94 25.87
C THR A 253 8.44 -7.99 25.13
N VAL A 254 8.39 -8.05 23.79
CA VAL A 254 9.21 -8.96 22.99
C VAL A 254 10.63 -8.39 22.92
N GLY A 255 11.62 -9.21 23.24
CA GLY A 255 13.03 -8.80 23.22
C GLY A 255 13.28 -7.53 24.04
N ARG A 256 13.71 -6.47 23.35
CA ARG A 256 13.99 -5.14 23.92
C ARG A 256 12.85 -4.13 23.73
N GLY A 257 11.69 -4.59 23.25
CA GLY A 257 10.55 -3.76 22.84
C GLY A 257 10.75 -3.04 21.50
N TYR A 258 11.67 -3.53 20.67
CA TYR A 258 11.87 -3.02 19.31
C TYR A 258 10.84 -3.68 18.40
N THR A 259 10.16 -2.86 17.59
CA THR A 259 9.23 -3.32 16.57
C THR A 259 9.81 -2.95 15.22
N HIS A 260 10.07 -3.95 14.38
CA HIS A 260 10.68 -3.77 13.07
C HIS A 260 9.68 -3.22 12.07
N ASP A 261 8.57 -3.93 11.94
CA ASP A 261 7.40 -3.61 11.14
C ASP A 261 6.16 -4.00 11.94
N ALA A 262 5.01 -3.45 11.58
CA ALA A 262 3.73 -3.85 12.12
C ALA A 262 2.60 -3.65 11.12
N GLN A 263 1.51 -4.39 11.33
CA GLN A 263 0.24 -4.08 10.69
C GLN A 263 -0.79 -3.68 11.73
N CYS A 264 -1.34 -2.47 11.59
CA CYS A 264 -2.44 -1.99 12.41
C CYS A 264 -3.74 -1.95 11.60
N VAL A 265 -4.82 -2.50 12.14
CA VAL A 265 -6.14 -2.54 11.51
C VAL A 265 -7.23 -2.09 12.48
N THR A 266 -8.33 -1.57 11.95
CA THR A 266 -9.59 -1.59 12.68
C THR A 266 -10.10 -3.03 12.62
N TYR A 267 -10.07 -3.72 13.76
CA TYR A 267 -10.24 -5.17 13.77
C TYR A 267 -11.69 -5.57 13.49
N GLU A 268 -11.89 -6.40 12.50
CA GLU A 268 -13.19 -6.96 12.08
C GLU A 268 -13.19 -8.50 12.10
N GLY A 269 -12.10 -9.10 12.61
CA GLY A 269 -11.90 -10.54 12.63
C GLY A 269 -12.79 -11.30 13.63
N PRO A 270 -12.55 -12.60 13.81
CA PRO A 270 -13.41 -13.51 14.58
C PRO A 270 -13.44 -13.27 16.10
N ASP A 271 -12.45 -12.59 16.67
CA ASP A 271 -12.39 -12.33 18.11
C ASP A 271 -13.32 -11.18 18.53
N ALA A 272 -14.52 -11.56 19.00
CA ALA A 272 -15.59 -10.61 19.30
C ALA A 272 -15.26 -9.61 20.42
N GLU A 273 -14.30 -9.86 21.31
CA GLU A 273 -13.91 -8.92 22.38
C GLU A 273 -13.21 -7.66 21.84
N HIS A 274 -12.54 -7.82 20.69
CA HIS A 274 -11.65 -6.82 20.11
C HIS A 274 -12.20 -6.20 18.81
N GLN A 275 -13.37 -6.63 18.34
CA GLN A 275 -14.02 -6.04 17.16
C GLN A 275 -14.23 -4.52 17.32
N GLY A 276 -13.87 -3.78 16.28
CA GLY A 276 -13.92 -2.32 16.20
C GLY A 276 -12.78 -1.61 16.94
N ARG A 277 -11.82 -2.34 17.52
CA ARG A 277 -10.62 -1.79 18.14
C ARG A 277 -9.49 -1.65 17.13
N GLU A 278 -8.53 -0.79 17.43
CA GLU A 278 -7.30 -0.66 16.66
C GLU A 278 -6.29 -1.70 17.15
N ILE A 279 -6.18 -2.80 16.42
CA ILE A 279 -5.27 -3.91 16.74
C ILE A 279 -4.03 -3.83 15.87
N CYS A 280 -2.87 -3.87 16.50
CA CYS A 280 -1.56 -3.83 15.86
C CYS A 280 -0.80 -5.12 16.13
N LEU A 281 -0.31 -5.75 15.07
CA LEU A 281 0.58 -6.91 15.12
C LEU A 281 2.01 -6.48 14.80
N GLY A 282 2.91 -6.59 15.77
CA GLY A 282 4.30 -6.22 15.64
C GLY A 282 5.19 -7.42 15.31
N ALA A 283 6.02 -7.27 14.27
CA ALA A 283 7.14 -8.15 13.97
C ALA A 283 8.38 -7.60 14.72
N ASP A 284 8.73 -8.22 15.85
CA ASP A 284 9.60 -7.61 16.86
C ASP A 284 11.00 -8.26 16.94
N GLU A 285 11.60 -8.63 15.80
CA GLU A 285 12.89 -9.33 15.63
C GLU A 285 12.93 -10.76 16.23
N GLN A 286 12.37 -10.97 17.42
CA GLN A 286 12.43 -12.19 18.22
C GLN A 286 11.07 -12.88 18.39
N GLY A 287 10.01 -12.34 17.79
CA GLY A 287 8.67 -12.89 17.86
C GLY A 287 7.60 -11.91 17.41
N LEU A 288 6.35 -12.38 17.52
CA LEU A 288 5.14 -11.62 17.23
C LEU A 288 4.62 -10.96 18.51
N SER A 289 4.18 -9.71 18.43
CA SER A 289 3.38 -9.06 19.46
C SER A 289 1.98 -8.71 18.93
N VAL A 290 0.99 -8.75 19.81
CA VAL A 290 -0.39 -8.32 19.53
C VAL A 290 -0.75 -7.25 20.56
N ALA A 291 -1.17 -6.08 20.09
CA ALA A 291 -1.52 -4.96 20.94
C ALA A 291 -2.81 -4.27 20.51
N ASP A 292 -3.59 -3.82 21.48
CA ASP A 292 -4.70 -2.89 21.31
C ASP A 292 -4.21 -1.46 21.57
N LEU A 293 -4.14 -0.68 20.49
CA LEU A 293 -3.68 0.71 20.47
C LEU A 293 -4.82 1.71 20.23
N THR A 294 -6.07 1.31 20.50
CA THR A 294 -7.24 2.19 20.37
C THR A 294 -7.05 3.47 21.19
N ASP A 295 -6.59 3.32 22.44
CA ASP A 295 -6.28 4.41 23.36
C ASP A 295 -4.79 4.40 23.70
N LEU A 296 -4.04 5.36 23.14
CA LEU A 296 -2.61 5.50 23.40
C LEU A 296 -2.27 6.12 24.76
N GLU A 297 -3.26 6.61 25.52
CA GLU A 297 -3.04 6.94 26.94
C GLU A 297 -3.00 5.68 27.81
N SER A 298 -3.55 4.57 27.33
CA SER A 298 -3.62 3.29 28.03
C SER A 298 -3.46 2.10 27.05
N PRO A 299 -2.35 2.01 26.30
CA PRO A 299 -2.14 0.94 25.33
C PRO A 299 -2.05 -0.41 26.04
N GLN A 300 -2.58 -1.46 25.40
CA GLN A 300 -2.63 -2.80 25.99
C GLN A 300 -1.90 -3.79 25.10
N GLN A 301 -0.93 -4.50 25.67
CA GLN A 301 -0.41 -5.70 25.02
C GLN A 301 -1.33 -6.86 25.35
N LEU A 302 -1.92 -7.46 24.31
CA LEU A 302 -2.81 -8.61 24.43
C LEU A 302 -2.00 -9.89 24.55
N ALA A 303 -1.08 -10.10 23.61
CA ALA A 303 -0.29 -11.32 23.55
C ALA A 303 1.11 -11.10 22.97
N THR A 304 1.96 -12.09 23.20
CA THR A 304 3.20 -12.29 22.44
C THR A 304 3.33 -13.76 22.08
N ALA A 305 3.97 -14.03 20.95
CA ALA A 305 4.19 -15.38 20.48
C ALA A 305 5.58 -15.55 19.87
N THR A 306 6.12 -16.76 19.98
CA THR A 306 7.43 -17.12 19.43
C THR A 306 7.33 -18.44 18.68
N TYR A 307 8.32 -18.70 17.83
CA TYR A 307 8.38 -19.88 16.97
C TYR A 307 9.81 -20.43 16.94
N PRO A 308 10.02 -21.70 16.55
CA PRO A 308 11.37 -22.25 16.46
C PRO A 308 12.13 -21.68 15.25
N GLN A 309 13.47 -21.73 15.31
CA GLN A 309 14.34 -21.29 14.21
C GLN A 309 14.16 -19.81 13.86
N THR A 310 13.95 -18.94 14.85
CA THR A 310 13.88 -17.49 14.65
C THR A 310 15.24 -16.94 14.25
N GLY A 311 15.30 -16.26 13.10
CA GLY A 311 16.39 -15.40 12.68
C GLY A 311 16.11 -13.95 13.08
N TYR A 312 15.16 -13.34 12.39
CA TYR A 312 14.73 -11.95 12.49
C TYR A 312 13.27 -11.82 12.04
N THR A 313 12.32 -11.89 12.98
CA THR A 313 10.89 -11.69 12.69
C THR A 313 10.69 -10.30 12.08
N HIS A 314 10.27 -10.25 10.82
CA HIS A 314 10.53 -9.08 9.98
C HIS A 314 9.26 -8.29 9.62
N GLN A 315 8.30 -8.91 8.95
CA GLN A 315 7.04 -8.31 8.52
C GLN A 315 5.93 -9.36 8.47
N GLY A 316 4.67 -8.90 8.49
CA GLY A 316 3.55 -9.78 8.24
C GLY A 316 2.26 -9.04 7.92
N TRP A 317 1.28 -9.80 7.45
CA TRP A 317 -0.01 -9.28 7.01
C TRP A 317 -1.17 -10.22 7.33
N PHE A 318 -2.31 -9.64 7.70
CA PHE A 318 -3.57 -10.31 7.92
C PHE A 318 -4.16 -10.85 6.62
N SER A 319 -4.81 -12.00 6.69
CA SER A 319 -5.78 -12.42 5.70
C SER A 319 -6.99 -11.45 5.65
N ASP A 320 -7.73 -11.45 4.55
CA ASP A 320 -8.88 -10.54 4.36
C ASP A 320 -9.95 -10.65 5.47
N ASP A 321 -10.09 -11.81 6.10
CA ASP A 321 -11.00 -12.08 7.22
C ASP A 321 -10.39 -11.75 8.61
N GLN A 322 -9.16 -11.24 8.64
CA GLN A 322 -8.37 -10.89 9.83
C GLN A 322 -8.28 -12.00 10.88
N ARG A 323 -8.42 -13.27 10.47
CA ARG A 323 -8.21 -14.43 11.34
C ARG A 323 -6.78 -14.94 11.27
N TYR A 324 -6.21 -15.02 10.08
CA TYR A 324 -4.86 -15.55 9.91
C TYR A 324 -3.87 -14.41 9.72
N PHE A 325 -2.64 -14.60 10.21
CA PHE A 325 -1.54 -13.67 10.00
C PHE A 325 -0.35 -14.41 9.42
N TYR A 326 0.12 -13.91 8.29
CA TYR A 326 1.21 -14.46 7.52
C TYR A 326 2.45 -13.63 7.82
N LEU A 327 3.46 -14.27 8.38
CA LEU A 327 4.65 -13.63 8.94
C LEU A 327 5.92 -14.24 8.31
N ASP A 328 6.90 -13.41 8.02
CA ASP A 328 8.21 -13.78 7.49
C ASP A 328 9.34 -13.60 8.52
N ASP A 329 10.53 -14.11 8.18
CA ASP A 329 11.74 -14.12 9.00
C ASP A 329 12.98 -13.93 8.12
N GLU A 330 13.35 -12.66 7.90
CA GLU A 330 14.32 -12.21 6.88
C GLU A 330 15.76 -12.78 7.00
N THR A 331 16.09 -13.48 8.09
CA THR A 331 17.47 -13.95 8.27
C THR A 331 17.58 -15.43 8.57
N ASP A 332 16.48 -16.18 8.55
CA ASP A 332 16.51 -17.60 8.90
C ASP A 332 17.22 -18.46 7.83
N GLU A 333 17.08 -18.18 6.53
CA GLU A 333 17.75 -18.93 5.46
C GLU A 333 19.22 -18.55 5.39
N ARG A 334 19.51 -17.25 5.49
CA ARG A 334 20.89 -16.75 5.52
C ARG A 334 21.67 -17.28 6.73
N SER A 335 20.98 -17.50 7.84
CA SER A 335 21.55 -18.12 9.05
C SER A 335 21.64 -19.64 8.96
N GLY A 336 21.13 -20.25 7.89
CA GLY A 336 21.08 -21.70 7.70
C GLY A 336 20.16 -22.41 8.70
N LEU A 337 19.17 -21.69 9.24
CA LEU A 337 18.16 -22.25 10.14
C LEU A 337 17.11 -23.01 9.33
N VAL A 338 16.76 -22.53 8.14
CA VAL A 338 15.87 -23.19 7.18
C VAL A 338 16.51 -23.22 5.79
N ASP A 339 16.00 -24.10 4.91
CA ASP A 339 16.60 -24.35 3.58
C ASP A 339 15.97 -23.50 2.45
N GLN A 340 14.78 -22.93 2.68
CA GLN A 340 13.95 -22.24 1.70
C GLN A 340 13.22 -21.09 2.36
N THR A 341 12.80 -20.10 1.56
CA THR A 341 11.93 -18.99 2.01
C THR A 341 10.74 -19.52 2.80
N ARG A 342 10.41 -18.89 3.93
CA ARG A 342 9.43 -19.39 4.88
C ARG A 342 8.34 -18.36 5.16
N THR A 343 7.11 -18.84 5.24
CA THR A 343 5.98 -18.06 5.74
C THR A 343 5.33 -18.78 6.90
N LEU A 344 5.33 -18.14 8.06
CA LEU A 344 4.71 -18.62 9.29
C LEU A 344 3.24 -18.20 9.29
N ILE A 345 2.33 -19.15 9.53
CA ILE A 345 0.90 -18.91 9.46
C ILE A 345 0.31 -19.06 10.86
N TRP A 346 -0.10 -17.93 11.42
CA TRP A 346 -0.72 -17.82 12.73
C TRP A 346 -2.23 -17.81 12.61
N ASP A 347 -2.92 -18.56 13.47
CA ASP A 347 -4.36 -18.42 13.69
C ASP A 347 -4.58 -17.52 14.91
N LEU A 348 -5.34 -16.46 14.67
CA LEU A 348 -5.70 -15.39 15.60
C LEU A 348 -7.21 -15.38 15.82
N GLU A 349 -7.83 -16.57 15.84
CA GLU A 349 -9.20 -16.74 16.32
C GLU A 349 -9.41 -16.18 17.74
N ASP A 350 -8.34 -16.18 18.55
CA ASP A 350 -8.24 -15.54 19.86
C ASP A 350 -6.95 -14.70 19.86
N LEU A 351 -7.09 -13.37 19.86
CA LEU A 351 -5.95 -12.43 19.80
C LEU A 351 -5.11 -12.46 21.08
N ASP A 352 -5.68 -12.91 22.20
CA ASP A 352 -4.99 -13.08 23.48
C ASP A 352 -4.18 -14.40 23.52
N ASN A 353 -4.38 -15.29 22.54
CA ASN A 353 -3.63 -16.54 22.42
C ASN A 353 -3.33 -16.92 20.94
N PRO A 354 -2.39 -16.22 20.28
CA PRO A 354 -1.94 -16.56 18.92
C PRO A 354 -1.37 -17.98 18.82
N VAL A 355 -1.79 -18.73 17.80
CA VAL A 355 -1.33 -20.11 17.57
C VAL A 355 -0.65 -20.24 16.22
N LEU A 356 0.61 -20.69 16.20
CA LEU A 356 1.27 -21.08 14.96
C LEU A 356 0.64 -22.38 14.44
N VAL A 357 -0.13 -22.31 13.36
CA VAL A 357 -0.81 -23.47 12.77
C VAL A 357 0.14 -24.28 11.91
N THR A 358 0.90 -23.59 11.06
CA THR A 358 1.82 -24.22 10.11
C THR A 358 2.87 -23.23 9.64
N GLN A 359 3.75 -23.72 8.78
CA GLN A 359 4.68 -22.93 7.98
C GLN A 359 4.62 -23.39 6.53
N HIS A 360 4.64 -22.43 5.60
CA HIS A 360 4.83 -22.68 4.18
C HIS A 360 6.32 -22.53 3.85
N ALA A 361 6.86 -23.48 3.09
CA ALA A 361 8.19 -23.39 2.51
C ALA A 361 8.03 -23.11 1.01
N GLY A 362 8.69 -22.05 0.53
CA GLY A 362 8.68 -21.68 -0.87
C GLY A 362 9.62 -22.55 -1.71
N GLU A 363 9.74 -22.22 -2.99
CA GLU A 363 10.44 -23.06 -3.98
C GLU A 363 11.96 -22.81 -4.03
N THR A 364 12.46 -21.76 -3.38
CA THR A 364 13.86 -21.31 -3.54
C THR A 364 14.57 -21.06 -2.20
N PRO A 365 15.91 -21.13 -2.15
CA PRO A 365 16.72 -20.76 -0.98
C PRO A 365 17.04 -19.26 -0.94
N ALA A 366 16.24 -18.41 -1.60
CA ALA A 366 16.34 -16.96 -1.45
C ALA A 366 15.93 -16.55 -0.03
N THR A 367 16.00 -15.24 0.24
CA THR A 367 15.56 -14.67 1.51
C THR A 367 14.14 -14.14 1.35
N ASP A 368 13.22 -14.56 2.22
CA ASP A 368 11.90 -13.93 2.36
C ASP A 368 12.02 -12.53 2.98
N HIS A 369 11.07 -11.65 2.66
CA HIS A 369 11.14 -10.26 3.12
C HIS A 369 9.77 -9.61 3.34
N ASN A 370 9.13 -9.07 2.30
CA ASN A 370 7.84 -8.40 2.45
C ASN A 370 6.74 -9.20 1.77
N GLN A 371 5.62 -9.39 2.46
CA GLN A 371 4.41 -10.00 1.93
C GLN A 371 3.14 -9.22 2.27
N TYR A 372 2.23 -9.19 1.30
CA TYR A 372 0.95 -8.49 1.41
C TYR A 372 -0.18 -9.40 0.97
N LEU A 373 -1.23 -9.51 1.78
CA LEU A 373 -2.41 -10.33 1.48
C LEU A 373 -3.57 -9.44 1.05
N THR A 374 -4.24 -9.84 -0.02
CA THR A 374 -5.46 -9.21 -0.50
C THR A 374 -6.10 -10.02 -1.62
N GLY A 375 -7.43 -10.15 -1.57
CA GLY A 375 -8.20 -10.85 -2.60
C GLY A 375 -7.95 -12.36 -2.62
N GLY A 376 -7.68 -12.95 -1.45
CA GLY A 376 -7.34 -14.37 -1.34
C GLY A 376 -5.95 -14.76 -1.85
N LEU A 377 -5.10 -13.80 -2.20
CA LEU A 377 -3.71 -14.04 -2.63
C LEU A 377 -2.71 -13.39 -1.67
N ALA A 378 -1.54 -14.02 -1.51
CA ALA A 378 -0.37 -13.43 -0.87
C ALA A 378 0.67 -13.05 -1.94
N TYR A 379 1.12 -11.80 -1.93
CA TYR A 379 2.14 -11.27 -2.85
C TYR A 379 3.41 -11.03 -2.06
N GLN A 380 4.47 -11.76 -2.38
CA GLN A 380 5.72 -11.74 -1.65
C GLN A 380 6.84 -11.18 -2.53
N ALA A 381 7.63 -10.26 -2.00
CA ALA A 381 8.90 -9.82 -2.57
C ALA A 381 10.02 -10.56 -1.82
N ASN A 382 10.57 -11.59 -2.44
CA ASN A 382 11.57 -12.47 -1.83
C ASN A 382 12.95 -12.25 -2.47
N TYR A 383 13.48 -11.04 -2.30
CA TYR A 383 14.80 -10.60 -2.77
C TYR A 383 15.19 -11.20 -4.14
N THR A 384 16.16 -12.13 -4.15
CA THR A 384 16.76 -12.69 -5.37
C THR A 384 15.83 -13.61 -6.14
N SER A 385 14.70 -14.01 -5.55
CA SER A 385 13.67 -14.80 -6.21
C SER A 385 12.49 -13.97 -6.74
N GLY A 386 12.54 -12.64 -6.55
CA GLY A 386 11.58 -11.69 -7.09
C GLY A 386 10.18 -11.78 -6.48
N LEU A 387 9.17 -11.52 -7.31
CA LEU A 387 7.77 -11.59 -6.92
C LEU A 387 7.29 -13.04 -6.90
N ARG A 388 6.67 -13.46 -5.80
CA ARG A 388 5.99 -14.74 -5.62
C ARG A 388 4.52 -14.49 -5.28
N ILE A 389 3.61 -15.26 -5.87
CA ILE A 389 2.17 -15.10 -5.67
C ILE A 389 1.60 -16.45 -5.21
N LEU A 390 1.05 -16.48 -4.00
CA LEU A 390 0.45 -17.67 -3.40
C LEU A 390 -1.07 -17.52 -3.35
N ASP A 391 -1.80 -18.55 -3.78
CA ASP A 391 -3.22 -18.72 -3.45
C ASP A 391 -3.36 -19.10 -1.98
N THR A 392 -4.16 -18.33 -1.24
CA THR A 392 -4.42 -18.52 0.20
C THR A 392 -5.85 -18.96 0.47
N SER A 393 -6.58 -19.46 -0.53
CA SER A 393 -7.95 -19.97 -0.38
C SER A 393 -8.05 -21.00 0.75
N ASP A 394 -7.10 -21.93 0.84
CA ASP A 394 -6.81 -22.66 2.07
C ASP A 394 -5.75 -21.89 2.87
N LYS A 395 -6.20 -21.22 3.94
CA LYS A 395 -5.37 -20.32 4.75
C LYS A 395 -4.21 -21.02 5.44
N ALA A 396 -4.26 -22.33 5.64
CA ALA A 396 -3.20 -23.11 6.27
C ALA A 396 -2.39 -23.94 5.25
N ALA A 397 -2.67 -23.82 3.96
CA ALA A 397 -1.96 -24.55 2.91
C ALA A 397 -1.86 -23.70 1.64
N PRO A 398 -1.15 -22.56 1.67
CA PRO A 398 -1.00 -21.73 0.50
C PRO A 398 -0.17 -22.42 -0.59
N VAL A 399 -0.46 -22.09 -1.84
CA VAL A 399 0.14 -22.72 -3.04
C VAL A 399 0.60 -21.64 -4.02
N GLU A 400 1.82 -21.73 -4.55
CA GLU A 400 2.30 -20.78 -5.56
C GLU A 400 1.48 -20.92 -6.87
N VAL A 401 0.91 -19.81 -7.32
CA VAL A 401 0.10 -19.71 -8.55
C VAL A 401 0.73 -18.79 -9.60
N GLY A 402 1.77 -18.03 -9.24
CA GLY A 402 2.49 -17.17 -10.16
C GLY A 402 3.78 -16.61 -9.58
N PHE A 403 4.69 -16.20 -10.45
CA PHE A 403 5.91 -15.51 -10.06
C PHE A 403 6.45 -14.62 -11.19
N PHE A 404 7.26 -13.64 -10.83
CA PHE A 404 8.08 -12.87 -11.76
C PHE A 404 9.44 -12.58 -11.13
N ASP A 405 10.49 -13.21 -11.66
CA ASP A 405 11.84 -13.09 -11.12
C ASP A 405 12.54 -11.84 -11.66
N VAL A 406 12.53 -10.76 -10.88
CA VAL A 406 13.21 -9.49 -11.22
C VAL A 406 14.73 -9.56 -11.07
N PHE A 407 15.28 -10.69 -10.62
CA PHE A 407 16.71 -10.91 -10.40
C PHE A 407 17.18 -12.26 -10.95
N PRO A 408 17.15 -12.45 -12.29
CA PRO A 408 17.35 -13.75 -12.94
C PRO A 408 18.77 -14.35 -12.79
N GLN A 409 19.70 -13.63 -12.15
CA GLN A 409 21.09 -14.04 -12.01
C GLN A 409 21.24 -15.25 -11.08
N ASN A 410 20.47 -15.33 -10.00
CA ASN A 410 20.45 -16.46 -9.06
C ASN A 410 19.26 -16.33 -8.09
N ASN A 411 18.96 -17.40 -7.35
CA ASN A 411 17.95 -17.42 -6.28
C ASN A 411 18.61 -17.80 -4.93
N THR A 412 19.73 -17.16 -4.57
CA THR A 412 20.44 -17.46 -3.31
C THR A 412 20.08 -16.46 -2.22
N SER A 413 20.14 -16.88 -0.95
CA SER A 413 19.93 -16.00 0.20
C SER A 413 20.83 -14.75 0.13
N GLY A 414 20.24 -13.57 0.25
CA GLY A 414 20.88 -12.29 -0.03
C GLY A 414 19.87 -11.15 0.02
N PHE A 415 20.38 -9.92 -0.14
CA PHE A 415 19.59 -8.69 -0.05
C PHE A 415 19.61 -7.94 -1.37
N GLU A 416 19.56 -8.69 -2.48
CA GLU A 416 19.53 -8.19 -3.84
C GLU A 416 18.22 -8.61 -4.51
N GLY A 417 17.73 -7.84 -5.49
CA GLY A 417 16.49 -8.16 -6.19
C GLY A 417 15.30 -7.36 -5.64
N ALA A 418 14.15 -8.00 -5.43
CA ALA A 418 12.91 -7.33 -5.02
C ALA A 418 12.95 -6.92 -3.54
N TRP A 419 12.88 -5.62 -3.25
CA TRP A 419 12.72 -5.10 -1.89
C TRP A 419 11.26 -5.22 -1.44
N SER A 420 10.32 -4.76 -2.25
CA SER A 420 8.89 -4.78 -1.88
C SER A 420 8.00 -4.81 -3.12
N VAL A 421 6.72 -5.14 -2.92
CA VAL A 421 5.67 -5.17 -3.94
C VAL A 421 4.44 -4.44 -3.43
N TYR A 422 3.77 -3.66 -4.28
CA TYR A 422 2.48 -3.06 -3.98
C TYR A 422 1.38 -3.67 -4.86
N PRO A 423 0.48 -4.48 -4.27
CA PRO A 423 -0.53 -5.19 -5.04
C PRO A 423 -1.95 -4.59 -4.89
N PHE A 424 -2.13 -3.40 -4.30
CA PHE A 424 -3.46 -2.91 -3.89
C PHE A 424 -4.16 -2.00 -4.92
N PHE A 425 -3.66 -1.86 -6.15
CA PHE A 425 -4.40 -1.15 -7.19
C PHE A 425 -5.58 -1.99 -7.69
N GLU A 426 -6.81 -1.53 -7.46
CA GLU A 426 -8.02 -2.14 -8.04
C GLU A 426 -7.93 -2.16 -9.58
N ASP A 427 -8.14 -3.33 -10.18
CA ASP A 427 -8.00 -3.59 -11.62
C ASP A 427 -6.74 -2.93 -12.20
N GLY A 428 -5.65 -2.95 -11.44
CA GLY A 428 -4.41 -2.22 -11.72
C GLY A 428 -3.19 -3.13 -11.82
N PRO A 429 -2.03 -2.53 -12.12
CA PRO A 429 -0.79 -3.27 -12.11
C PRO A 429 -0.39 -3.70 -10.70
N LEU A 430 0.46 -4.72 -10.64
CA LEU A 430 1.35 -4.92 -9.51
C LEU A 430 2.61 -4.09 -9.77
N VAL A 431 3.14 -3.41 -8.76
CA VAL A 431 4.42 -2.70 -8.90
C VAL A 431 5.44 -3.27 -7.93
N VAL A 432 6.64 -3.57 -8.42
CA VAL A 432 7.74 -4.17 -7.64
C VAL A 432 8.93 -3.21 -7.69
N SER A 433 9.46 -2.88 -6.51
CA SER A 433 10.71 -2.15 -6.39
C SER A 433 11.87 -3.12 -6.28
N SER A 434 12.78 -3.09 -7.27
CA SER A 434 14.01 -3.85 -7.25
C SER A 434 15.20 -2.96 -6.93
N ILE A 435 15.99 -3.35 -5.94
CA ILE A 435 17.10 -2.56 -5.35
C ILE A 435 18.04 -2.03 -6.43
N GLY A 436 18.49 -2.92 -7.32
CA GLY A 436 19.33 -2.59 -8.46
C GLY A 436 18.62 -2.67 -9.81
N GLY A 437 17.43 -3.27 -9.87
CA GLY A 437 16.71 -3.53 -11.12
C GLY A 437 15.72 -2.44 -11.54
N GLY A 438 15.43 -1.45 -10.67
CA GLY A 438 14.49 -0.38 -10.98
C GLY A 438 13.04 -0.72 -10.61
N LEU A 439 12.10 0.05 -11.17
CA LEU A 439 10.67 -0.14 -10.96
C LEU A 439 10.11 -1.08 -12.02
N PHE A 440 9.52 -2.20 -11.60
CA PHE A 440 8.80 -3.12 -12.47
C PHE A 440 7.30 -2.89 -12.34
N VAL A 441 6.62 -2.75 -13.48
CA VAL A 441 5.16 -2.69 -13.58
C VAL A 441 4.71 -4.00 -14.23
N LEU A 442 3.93 -4.78 -13.50
CA LEU A 442 3.58 -6.15 -13.83
C LEU A 442 2.05 -6.32 -13.89
N ARG A 443 1.61 -7.35 -14.60
CA ARG A 443 0.19 -7.74 -14.64
C ARG A 443 0.06 -9.23 -14.39
N ALA A 444 -0.60 -9.60 -13.30
CA ALA A 444 -0.93 -10.99 -13.06
C ALA A 444 -1.97 -11.50 -14.07
N THR A 445 -1.83 -12.77 -14.45
CA THR A 445 -2.69 -13.47 -15.41
C THR A 445 -3.06 -14.85 -14.88
N GLY A 446 -4.02 -15.53 -15.51
CA GLY A 446 -4.39 -16.90 -15.13
C GLY A 446 -4.87 -17.00 -13.68
N GLU A 447 -4.31 -17.96 -12.94
CA GLU A 447 -4.65 -18.22 -11.52
C GLU A 447 -4.11 -17.16 -10.56
N ALA A 448 -3.17 -16.31 -11.01
CA ALA A 448 -2.63 -15.20 -10.22
C ALA A 448 -3.42 -13.90 -10.39
N ALA A 449 -4.36 -13.84 -11.34
CA ALA A 449 -5.21 -12.67 -11.56
C ALA A 449 -6.31 -12.57 -10.49
N ARG A 450 -6.70 -11.33 -10.15
CA ARG A 450 -7.81 -11.04 -9.23
C ARG A 450 -9.16 -10.98 -9.93
#